data_AF-A0A817TDQ2-F1
#
_entry.id   AF-A0A817TDQ2-F1
#
_cell.length_a   1.000
_cell.length_b   1.000
_cell.length_c   1.000
_cell.angle_alpha   90.00
_cell.angle_beta   90.00
_cell.angle_gamma   90.00
#
_symmetry.space_group_name_H-M   'P 1'
#
loop_
_entity.id
_entity.type
_entity.pdbx_description
1 polymer ?
#
loop_
_entity_poly.entity_id
_entity_poly.type
_entity_poly.pdbx_seq_one_letter_code
_entity_poly.pdbx_strand_id
1 'polypeptide(L)'
;YKKDYFCPSQATYAFERQCKIIPLIVLSNYRPDGWLNRIINGKISIDFIKFDFELAKTQLKNEIDRQRKYSKLNQKQNSILIKTPIEISIDNYLIK
;
A
#
# COMPACT_ATOMS: atom_id res chain seq x y z
N TYR A 1 -19.10 -3.07 3.32
CA TYR A 1 -18.77 -1.65 3.06
C TYR A 1 -20.01 -0.78 2.87
N LYS A 2 -21.00 -1.14 2.02
CA LYS A 2 -22.18 -0.28 1.76
C LYS A 2 -23.09 0.04 2.97
N LYS A 3 -23.02 -0.73 4.06
CA LYS A 3 -23.87 -0.56 5.25
C LYS A 3 -23.34 0.48 6.24
N ASP A 4 -22.08 0.86 6.14
CA ASP A 4 -21.42 1.74 7.10
C ASP A 4 -21.22 3.12 6.47
N TYR A 5 -21.76 4.15 7.13
CA TYR A 5 -21.71 5.54 6.70
C TYR A 5 -20.28 6.12 6.72
N PHE A 6 -19.43 5.65 7.63
CA PHE A 6 -18.07 6.18 7.79
C PHE A 6 -17.03 5.45 6.94
N CYS A 7 -17.38 4.29 6.38
CA CYS A 7 -16.50 3.48 5.57
C CYS A 7 -15.86 4.25 4.38
N PRO A 8 -16.59 5.09 3.62
CA PRO A 8 -15.99 5.90 2.56
C PRO A 8 -14.90 6.84 3.09
N SER A 9 -15.18 7.57 4.16
CA SER A 9 -14.23 8.54 4.73
C SER A 9 -12.98 7.86 5.30
N GLN A 10 -13.14 6.73 5.99
CA GLN A 10 -12.02 5.94 6.51
C GLN A 10 -11.13 5.40 5.40
N ALA A 11 -11.75 4.88 4.33
CA ALA A 11 -11.00 4.35 3.19
C ALA A 11 -10.27 5.46 2.43
N THR A 12 -10.92 6.61 2.22
CA THR A 12 -10.29 7.79 1.61
C THR A 12 -9.11 8.26 2.45
N TYR A 13 -9.28 8.38 3.77
CA TYR A 13 -8.19 8.73 4.68
C TYR A 13 -7.00 7.75 4.58
N ALA A 14 -7.27 6.44 4.59
CA ALA A 14 -6.23 5.44 4.43
C ALA A 14 -5.52 5.56 3.07
N PHE A 15 -6.25 5.85 2.00
CA PHE A 15 -5.70 6.06 0.67
C PHE A 15 -4.79 7.31 0.61
N GLU A 16 -5.25 8.45 1.14
CA GLU A 16 -4.50 9.70 1.19
C GLU A 16 -3.23 9.59 2.03
N ARG A 17 -3.28 8.83 3.13
CA ARG A 17 -2.12 8.56 3.99
C ARG A 17 -1.18 7.50 3.43
N GLN A 18 -1.40 7.06 2.18
CA GLN A 18 -0.63 6.00 1.51
C GLN A 18 -0.54 4.73 2.37
N CYS A 19 -1.60 4.43 3.12
CA CYS A 19 -1.69 3.20 3.85
C CYS A 19 -1.69 2.02 2.88
N LYS A 20 -1.14 0.91 3.36
CA LYS A 20 -1.15 -0.35 2.64
C LYS A 20 -2.56 -0.94 2.64
N ILE A 21 -3.12 -1.10 1.45
CA ILE A 21 -4.47 -1.61 1.24
C ILE A 21 -4.39 -2.86 0.37
N ILE A 22 -5.01 -3.94 0.82
CA ILE A 22 -5.18 -5.18 0.07
C ILE A 22 -6.69 -5.37 -0.17
N PRO A 23 -7.20 -5.13 -1.38
CA PRO A 23 -8.60 -5.35 -1.70
C PRO A 23 -8.96 -6.84 -1.67
N LEU A 24 -10.08 -7.17 -1.02
CA LEU A 24 -10.62 -8.53 -0.95
C LEU A 24 -11.99 -8.59 -1.63
N ILE A 25 -12.18 -9.59 -2.50
CA ILE A 25 -13.47 -9.92 -3.10
C ILE A 25 -14.00 -11.17 -2.41
N VAL A 26 -15.12 -11.02 -1.71
CA VAL A 26 -15.74 -12.10 -0.90
C VAL A 26 -17.21 -12.34 -1.27
N LEU A 27 -17.72 -11.64 -2.30
CA LEU A 27 -19.08 -11.74 -2.78
C LEU A 27 -19.06 -12.00 -4.28
N SER A 28 -19.88 -12.95 -4.74
CA SER A 28 -19.96 -13.30 -6.15
C SER A 28 -20.58 -12.17 -6.97
N ASN A 29 -20.12 -12.01 -8.22
CA ASN A 29 -20.56 -10.96 -9.15
C ASN A 29 -20.43 -9.53 -8.59
N TYR A 30 -19.63 -9.34 -7.54
CA TYR A 30 -19.44 -8.05 -6.94
C TYR A 30 -18.60 -7.16 -7.86
N ARG A 31 -19.17 -6.01 -8.24
CA ARG A 31 -18.48 -4.98 -9.00
C ARG A 31 -18.27 -3.75 -8.11
N PRO A 32 -17.02 -3.37 -7.83
CA PRO A 32 -16.74 -2.16 -7.07
C PRO A 32 -17.17 -0.93 -7.86
N ASP A 33 -17.85 -0.01 -7.18
CA ASP A 33 -18.46 1.18 -7.76
C ASP A 33 -18.02 2.45 -7.03
N GLY A 34 -18.15 3.59 -7.73
CA GLY A 34 -17.98 4.93 -7.16
C GLY A 34 -16.61 5.18 -6.49
N TRP A 35 -16.63 5.53 -5.21
CA TRP A 35 -15.43 5.88 -4.44
C TRP A 35 -14.52 4.66 -4.22
N LEU A 36 -15.09 3.48 -4.01
CA LEU A 36 -14.29 2.29 -3.72
C LEU A 36 -13.48 1.87 -4.94
N ASN A 37 -14.08 1.91 -6.13
CA ASN A 37 -13.38 1.62 -7.38
C ASN A 37 -12.14 2.52 -7.55
N ARG A 38 -12.25 3.82 -7.24
CA ARG A 38 -11.11 4.76 -7.29
C ARG A 38 -9.98 4.37 -6.33
N ILE A 39 -10.31 3.93 -5.12
CA ILE A 39 -9.32 3.54 -4.11
C ILE A 39 -8.62 2.23 -4.48
N ILE A 40 -9.34 1.25 -5.02
CA ILE A 40 -8.78 -0.07 -5.32
C ILE A 40 -8.17 -0.14 -6.73
N ASN A 41 -8.48 0.79 -7.63
CA ASN A 41 -7.96 0.79 -8.98
C ASN A 41 -6.41 0.79 -8.97
N GLY A 42 -5.81 -0.08 -9.77
CA GLY A 42 -4.35 -0.28 -9.79
C GLY A 42 -3.78 -1.11 -8.63
N LYS A 43 -4.62 -1.66 -7.73
CA LYS A 43 -4.18 -2.59 -6.67
C LYS A 43 -4.50 -4.04 -7.06
N ILE A 44 -3.62 -4.96 -6.65
CA ILE A 44 -3.85 -6.40 -6.79
C ILE A 44 -4.94 -6.79 -5.79
N SER A 45 -6.09 -7.24 -6.30
CA SER A 45 -7.17 -7.77 -5.49
C SER A 45 -7.03 -9.28 -5.35
N ILE A 46 -7.45 -9.81 -4.20
CA ILE A 46 -7.52 -11.26 -3.95
C ILE A 46 -9.00 -11.66 -3.98
N ASP A 47 -9.28 -12.69 -4.76
CA ASP A 47 -10.63 -13.13 -5.05
C ASP A 47 -10.91 -14.48 -4.38
N PHE A 48 -11.72 -14.44 -3.31
CA PHE A 48 -12.18 -15.61 -2.58
C PHE A 48 -13.37 -16.32 -3.23
N ILE A 49 -13.92 -15.76 -4.32
CA ILE A 49 -14.99 -16.39 -5.10
C ILE A 49 -14.40 -17.17 -6.27
N LYS A 50 -13.35 -16.65 -6.89
CA LYS A 50 -12.71 -17.28 -8.05
C LYS A 50 -11.86 -18.50 -7.69
N PHE A 51 -11.22 -18.48 -6.52
CA PHE A 51 -10.30 -19.52 -6.08
C PHE A 51 -10.86 -20.29 -4.88
N ASP A 52 -10.36 -21.50 -4.68
CA ASP A 52 -10.58 -22.23 -3.42
C ASP A 52 -10.09 -21.39 -2.22
N PHE A 53 -10.77 -21.53 -1.07
CA PHE A 53 -10.48 -20.76 0.13
C PHE A 53 -9.02 -20.89 0.56
N GLU A 54 -8.44 -22.09 0.53
CA GLU A 54 -7.06 -22.32 0.95
C GLU A 54 -6.06 -21.66 0.00
N LEU A 55 -6.37 -21.65 -1.30
CA LEU A 55 -5.56 -20.96 -2.29
C LEU A 55 -5.64 -19.43 -2.13
N ALA A 56 -6.85 -18.88 -2.00
CA ALA A 56 -7.05 -17.44 -1.79
C ALA A 56 -6.42 -16.96 -0.47
N LYS A 57 -6.53 -17.76 0.59
CA LYS A 57 -5.84 -17.52 1.88
C LYS A 57 -4.33 -17.48 1.70
N THR A 58 -3.77 -18.39 0.91
CA THR A 58 -2.34 -18.44 0.60
C THR A 58 -1.90 -17.20 -0.19
N GLN A 59 -2.68 -16.79 -1.21
CA GLN A 59 -2.43 -15.55 -1.96
C GLN A 59 -2.45 -14.32 -1.04
N LEU A 60 -3.42 -14.25 -0.13
CA LEU A 60 -3.49 -13.18 0.87
C LEU A 60 -2.28 -13.12 1.78
N LYS A 61 -1.88 -14.27 2.32
CA LYS A 61 -0.68 -14.35 3.15
C LYS A 61 0.56 -13.85 2.41
N ASN A 62 0.74 -14.30 1.17
CA ASN A 62 1.88 -13.90 0.35
C ASN A 62 1.90 -12.40 0.09
N GLU A 63 0.74 -11.80 -0.19
CA GLU A 63 0.63 -10.35 -0.41
C GLU A 63 0.94 -9.56 0.86
N ILE A 64 0.45 -10.00 2.03
CA ILE A 64 0.78 -9.38 3.33
C ILE A 64 2.29 -9.43 3.59
N ASP A 65 2.90 -10.59 3.40
CA ASP A 65 4.33 -10.79 3.65
C ASP A 65 5.19 -9.98 2.65
N ARG A 66 4.77 -9.93 1.38
CA ARG A 66 5.37 -9.06 0.35
C ARG A 66 5.37 -7.61 0.80
N GLN A 67 4.21 -7.09 1.21
CA GLN A 67 4.11 -5.70 1.65
C GLN A 67 4.98 -5.45 2.89
N ARG A 68 4.97 -6.33 3.89
CA ARG A 68 5.83 -6.22 5.08
C ARG A 68 7.31 -6.14 4.73
N LYS A 69 7.77 -6.96 3.78
CA LYS A 69 9.16 -6.94 3.30
C LYS A 69 9.54 -5.58 2.71
N TYR A 70 8.69 -4.99 1.85
CA TYR A 70 8.93 -3.66 1.28
C TYR A 70 9.01 -2.56 2.35
N SER A 71 8.20 -2.62 3.43
CA SER A 71 8.33 -1.65 4.52
C SER A 71 9.67 -1.74 5.23
N LYS A 72 10.16 -2.95 5.50
CA LYS A 72 11.45 -3.15 6.17
C LYS A 72 12.61 -2.64 5.31
N LEU A 73 12.55 -2.86 3.99
CA LEU A 73 13.55 -2.37 3.05
C LEU A 73 13.58 -0.84 3.02
N ASN A 74 12.41 -0.18 2.91
CA ASN A 74 12.33 1.28 2.88
C ASN A 74 12.86 1.91 4.18
N GLN A 75 12.58 1.29 5.35
CA GLN A 75 13.13 1.75 6.63
C GLN A 75 14.65 1.58 6.71
N LYS A 76 15.18 0.44 6.23
CA LYS A 76 16.63 0.19 6.21
C LYS A 76 17.35 1.19 5.29
N GLN A 77 16.80 1.48 4.12
CA GLN A 77 17.39 2.41 3.16
C GLN A 77 17.39 3.85 3.69
N ASN A 78 16.30 4.28 4.31
CA ASN A 78 16.25 5.59 4.99
C ASN A 78 17.26 5.69 6.13
N SER A 79 17.49 4.62 6.89
CA SER A 79 18.51 4.62 7.95
C SER A 79 19.96 4.65 7.44
N ILE A 80 20.21 4.22 6.20
CA ILE A 80 21.54 4.28 5.56
C ILE A 80 21.82 5.68 5.03
N LEU A 81 20.82 6.34 4.43
CA LEU A 81 20.92 7.71 3.94
C LEU A 81 21.16 8.74 5.07
N ILE A 82 20.72 8.44 6.30
CA ILE A 82 20.97 9.29 7.48
C ILE A 82 22.37 9.04 8.08
N LYS A 83 23.06 7.96 7.70
CA LYS A 83 24.36 7.56 8.28
C LYS A 83 25.58 7.95 7.45
N THR A 84 25.41 8.48 6.24
CA THR A 84 26.53 9.05 5.49
C THR A 84 26.84 10.45 6.01
N PRO A 85 28.06 10.73 6.53
CA PRO A 85 28.45 12.07 6.90
C PRO A 85 28.35 12.98 5.67
N ILE A 86 27.67 14.10 5.85
CA ILE A 86 27.56 15.15 4.86
C ILE A 86 28.93 15.86 4.82
N GLU A 87 29.84 15.43 3.96
CA GLU A 87 30.95 16.29 3.52
C GLU A 87 30.44 17.18 2.39
N ILE A 88 29.76 18.29 2.76
CA ILE A 88 29.64 19.42 1.86
C ILE A 88 30.97 20.18 1.97
N SER A 89 31.86 19.95 1.00
CA SER A 89 32.97 20.85 0.71
C SER A 89 32.37 22.20 0.27
N ILE A 90 32.35 23.17 1.20
CA ILE A 90 32.04 24.57 0.92
C ILE A 90 33.36 25.23 0.52
N ASP A 91 33.78 25.07 -0.74
CA ASP A 91 35.01 25.74 -1.22
C ASP A 91 34.94 26.19 -2.68
N ASN A 92 33.76 26.58 -3.22
CA ASN A 92 33.73 27.14 -4.58
C ASN A 92 32.59 28.12 -4.92
N TYR A 93 32.21 29.02 -4.00
CA TYR A 93 31.48 30.24 -4.38
C TYR A 93 31.94 31.46 -3.55
N LEU A 94 33.24 31.74 -3.64
CA LEU A 94 33.78 33.09 -3.47
C LEU A 94 34.75 33.34 -4.63
N ILE A 95 34.76 34.58 -5.14
CA ILE A 95 35.56 35.13 -6.27
C ILE A 95 34.82 34.91 -7.61
N LYS A 96 34.25 35.92 -8.28
CA LYS A 96 34.64 37.33 -8.45
C LYS A 96 33.44 38.19 -8.82
#